data_AF-A0A1G3BNY2-F1
#
_entry.id   AF-A0A1G3BNY2-F1
#
_cell.length_a   1.000
_cell.length_b   1.000
_cell.length_c   1.000
_cell.angle_alpha   90.00
_cell.angle_beta   90.00
_cell.angle_gamma   90.00
#
_symmetry.space_group_name_H-M   'P 1'
#
loop_
_entity.id
_entity.type
_entity.pdbx_description
1 polymer ?
#
loop_
_entity_poly.entity_id
_entity_poly.type
_entity_poly.pdbx_seq_one_letter_code
_entity_poly.pdbx_strand_id
1 'polypeptide(L)'
;MVHVASVWVPFTSESKEAVAHYPEIEREIKLAVQECGRKLSAYLSKKRRSEDAEKKKSYIREYIPHIGIALREILDLNDRQEKKIVENLTDVLERSRKQ
;
A
#
# COMPACT_ATOMS: atom_id res chain seq x y z
N MET A 1 -12.61 8.71 -16.75
CA MET A 1 -13.46 9.48 -17.68
C MET A 1 -12.58 10.53 -18.32
N VAL A 2 -12.63 10.66 -19.65
CA VAL A 2 -11.88 11.68 -20.40
C VAL A 2 -12.91 12.61 -21.02
N HIS A 3 -12.71 13.92 -20.87
CA HIS A 3 -13.57 14.94 -21.45
C HIS A 3 -12.74 15.87 -22.32
N VAL A 4 -13.21 16.17 -23.53
CA VAL A 4 -12.53 17.01 -24.51
C VAL A 4 -13.48 18.15 -24.88
N ALA A 5 -13.01 19.40 -24.78
CA ALA A 5 -13.79 20.58 -25.12
C ALA A 5 -12.91 21.58 -25.90
N SER A 6 -13.41 22.03 -27.04
CA SER A 6 -12.78 23.07 -27.86
C SER A 6 -13.84 23.80 -28.70
N VAL A 7 -13.48 24.95 -29.28
CA VAL A 7 -14.36 25.72 -30.18
C VAL A 7 -14.74 24.90 -31.41
N TRP A 8 -13.81 24.08 -31.89
CA TRP A 8 -14.02 23.11 -32.94
C TRP A 8 -13.28 21.81 -32.58
N VAL A 9 -14.03 20.72 -32.42
CA VAL A 9 -13.49 19.39 -32.12
C VAL A 9 -13.36 18.62 -33.44
N PRO A 10 -12.20 18.04 -33.75
CA PRO A 10 -12.02 17.26 -34.96
C PRO A 10 -12.67 15.87 -34.79
N PHE A 11 -13.77 15.61 -35.51
CA PHE A 11 -14.45 14.30 -35.52
C PHE A 11 -14.04 13.47 -36.74
N THR A 12 -14.10 12.14 -36.61
CA THR A 12 -13.85 11.20 -37.73
C THR A 12 -14.98 11.16 -38.74
N SER A 13 -16.22 11.49 -38.32
CA SER A 13 -17.42 11.52 -39.15
C SER A 13 -18.32 12.70 -38.78
N GLU A 14 -19.22 13.08 -39.70
CA GLU A 14 -20.24 14.11 -39.46
C GLU A 14 -21.20 13.75 -38.32
N SER A 15 -21.36 12.46 -38.04
CA SER A 15 -22.16 11.93 -36.92
C SER A 15 -21.57 12.24 -35.54
N LYS A 16 -20.31 12.72 -35.47
CA LYS A 16 -19.63 13.14 -34.23
C LYS A 16 -19.50 12.07 -33.14
N GLU A 17 -19.39 10.81 -33.54
CA GLU A 17 -19.31 9.69 -32.60
C GLU A 17 -17.88 9.45 -32.07
N ALA A 18 -16.87 9.82 -32.84
CA ALA A 18 -15.47 9.62 -32.48
C ALA A 18 -14.61 10.85 -32.82
N VAL A 19 -13.66 11.15 -31.94
CA VAL A 19 -12.64 12.19 -32.13
C VAL A 19 -11.55 11.63 -33.05
N ALA A 20 -11.08 12.43 -34.01
CA ALA A 20 -10.05 12.04 -34.95
C ALA A 20 -8.65 11.97 -34.33
N HIS A 21 -7.80 11.13 -34.93
CA HIS A 21 -6.47 10.78 -34.46
C HIS A 21 -5.41 11.84 -34.80
N TYR A 22 -5.41 12.95 -34.05
CA TYR A 22 -4.39 13.97 -34.17
C TYR A 22 -3.25 13.72 -33.16
N PRO A 23 -1.99 13.66 -33.59
CA PRO A 23 -0.85 13.36 -32.70
C PRO A 23 -0.76 14.26 -31.47
N GLU A 24 -1.18 15.52 -31.57
CA GLU A 24 -1.19 16.48 -30.46
C GLU A 24 -2.25 16.14 -29.41
N ILE A 25 -3.46 15.80 -29.85
CA ILE A 25 -4.58 15.44 -28.97
C ILE A 25 -4.30 14.11 -28.28
N GLU A 26 -3.81 13.11 -29.02
CA GLU A 26 -3.44 11.81 -28.45
C GLU A 26 -2.33 11.92 -27.41
N ARG A 27 -1.32 12.77 -27.67
CA ARG A 27 -0.25 13.03 -26.72
C ARG A 27 -0.79 13.62 -25.43
N GLU A 28 -1.66 14.62 -25.52
CA GLU A 28 -2.21 15.30 -24.34
C GLU A 28 -3.10 14.35 -23.51
N ILE A 29 -3.99 13.60 -24.17
CA ILE A 29 -4.83 12.60 -23.50
C ILE A 29 -3.95 11.56 -22.79
N LYS A 30 -2.88 11.08 -23.44
CA LYS A 30 -1.94 10.13 -22.85
C LYS A 30 -1.28 10.69 -21.60
N LEU A 31 -0.79 11.93 -21.64
CA LEU A 31 -0.15 12.58 -20.50
C LEU A 31 -1.14 12.76 -19.33
N ALA A 32 -2.36 13.20 -19.60
CA ALA A 32 -3.41 13.38 -18.59
C ALA A 32 -3.78 12.05 -17.91
N VAL A 33 -3.92 10.97 -18.68
CA VAL A 33 -4.19 9.63 -18.13
C VAL A 33 -3.01 9.11 -17.32
N GLN A 34 -1.77 9.33 -17.78
CA GLN A 34 -0.57 8.94 -17.05
C GLN A 34 -0.44 9.67 -15.71
N GLU A 35 -0.80 10.95 -15.63
CA GLU A 35 -0.81 11.70 -14.38
C GLU A 35 -1.81 11.10 -13.37
N CYS A 36 -3.03 10.81 -13.82
CA CYS A 36 -4.02 10.10 -13.01
C CYS A 36 -3.50 8.73 -12.54
N GLY A 37 -2.85 7.99 -13.45
CA GLY A 37 -2.22 6.70 -13.16
C GLY A 37 -1.13 6.79 -12.10
N ARG A 38 -0.28 7.83 -12.11
CA ARG A 38 0.74 8.06 -11.07
C ARG A 38 0.12 8.32 -9.71
N LYS A 39 -0.93 9.16 -9.64
CA LYS A 39 -1.67 9.42 -8.38
C LYS A 39 -2.29 8.14 -7.81
N LEU A 40 -2.91 7.34 -8.68
CA LEU A 40 -3.47 6.04 -8.29
C LEU A 40 -2.38 5.06 -7.82
N SER A 41 -1.26 4.98 -8.54
CA SER A 41 -0.13 4.13 -8.19
C SER A 41 0.41 4.46 -6.80
N ALA A 42 0.64 5.74 -6.51
CA ALA A 42 1.09 6.19 -5.19
C ALA A 42 0.11 5.78 -4.07
N TYR A 43 -1.20 5.93 -4.31
CA TYR A 43 -2.23 5.49 -3.38
C TYR A 43 -2.20 3.97 -3.13
N LEU A 44 -2.15 3.18 -4.21
CA LEU A 44 -2.09 1.72 -4.11
C LEU A 44 -0.82 1.24 -3.40
N SER A 45 0.34 1.85 -3.68
CA SER A 45 1.59 1.55 -2.99
C SER A 45 1.52 1.89 -1.50
N LYS A 46 0.85 2.98 -1.11
CA LYS A 46 0.61 3.31 0.29
C LYS A 46 -0.31 2.28 0.96
N LYS A 47 -1.40 1.90 0.29
CA LYS A 47 -2.34 0.88 0.77
C LYS A 47 -1.64 -0.45 0.99
N ARG A 48 -0.88 -0.94 0.00
CA ARG A 48 -0.11 -2.19 0.10
C ARG A 48 0.89 -2.16 1.25
N ARG A 49 1.63 -1.07 1.43
CA ARG A 49 2.54 -0.91 2.58
C ARG A 49 1.82 -1.01 3.92
N SER A 50 0.63 -0.41 4.03
CA SER A 50 -0.20 -0.51 5.24
C SER A 50 -0.67 -1.93 5.49
N GLU A 51 -1.13 -2.63 4.46
CA GLU A 51 -1.57 -4.03 4.57
C GLU A 51 -0.43 -4.96 4.95
N ASP A 52 0.74 -4.80 4.33
CA ASP A 52 1.93 -5.58 4.65
C ASP A 52 2.42 -5.30 6.09
N ALA A 53 2.31 -4.05 6.55
CA ALA A 53 2.62 -3.70 7.92
C ALA A 53 1.66 -4.39 8.91
N GLU A 54 0.36 -4.38 8.63
CA GLU A 54 -0.65 -5.03 9.47
C GLU A 54 -0.49 -6.56 9.49
N LYS A 55 -0.26 -7.18 8.33
CA LYS A 55 0.04 -8.62 8.25
C LYS A 55 1.24 -8.99 9.12
N LYS A 56 2.35 -8.27 8.99
CA LYS A 56 3.54 -8.50 9.83
C LYS A 56 3.24 -8.33 11.33
N LYS A 57 2.39 -7.35 11.70
CA LYS A 57 1.98 -7.13 13.09
C LYS A 57 1.15 -8.30 13.63
N SER A 58 0.20 -8.78 12.84
CA SER A 58 -0.61 -9.96 13.19
C SER A 58 0.27 -11.19 13.41
N TYR A 59 1.17 -11.49 12.47
CA TYR A 59 2.09 -12.63 12.60
C TYR A 59 2.94 -12.53 13.86
N ILE A 60 3.56 -11.37 14.13
CA ILE A 60 4.39 -11.20 15.32
C ILE A 60 3.59 -11.44 16.61
N ARG A 61 2.37 -10.90 16.70
CA ARG A 61 1.50 -11.10 17.88
C ARG A 61 1.17 -12.57 18.11
N GLU A 62 0.97 -13.33 17.04
CA GLU A 62 0.72 -14.77 17.10
C GLU A 62 1.97 -15.55 17.54
N TYR A 63 3.17 -15.16 17.09
CA TYR A 63 4.41 -15.88 17.40
C TYR A 63 5.05 -15.52 18.75
N ILE A 64 4.86 -14.31 19.28
CA ILE A 64 5.48 -13.87 20.55
C ILE A 64 5.24 -14.86 21.71
N PRO A 65 4.01 -15.36 21.95
CA PRO A 65 3.78 -16.35 23.02
C PRO A 65 4.57 -17.64 22.81
N HIS A 66 4.67 -18.14 21.57
CA HIS A 66 5.43 -19.34 21.25
C HIS A 66 6.93 -19.15 21.50
N ILE A 67 7.47 -17.97 21.18
CA ILE A 67 8.87 -17.62 21.46
C ILE A 67 9.12 -17.53 22.97
N GLY A 68 8.17 -16.97 23.74
CA GLY A 68 8.24 -16.92 25.20
C GLY A 68 8.38 -18.31 25.83
N ILE A 69 7.54 -19.26 25.40
CA ILE A 69 7.58 -20.65 25.86
C ILE A 69 8.91 -21.31 25.52
N ALA A 70 9.38 -21.17 24.27
CA ALA A 70 10.66 -21.75 23.86
C ALA A 70 11.85 -21.18 24.64
N LEU A 71 11.86 -19.87 24.91
CA LEU A 71 12.91 -19.23 25.72
C LEU A 71 12.87 -19.71 27.17
N ARG A 72 11.67 -19.96 27.73
CA ARG A 72 11.53 -20.54 29.06
C ARG A 72 12.19 -21.92 29.12
N GLU A 73 11.93 -22.76 28.14
CA GLU A 73 12.48 -24.12 28.07
C GLU A 73 14.01 -24.14 27.88
N ILE A 74 14.55 -23.26 27.05
CA ILE A 74 15.99 -23.22 26.75
C ILE A 74 16.80 -22.67 27.92
N LEU A 75 16.28 -21.64 28.60
CA LEU A 75 17.02 -20.88 29.62
C LEU A 75 16.59 -21.23 31.06
N ASP A 76 15.72 -22.23 31.22
CA ASP A 76 15.15 -22.67 32.51
C ASP A 76 14.60 -21.50 33.35
N LEU A 77 13.82 -20.63 32.69
CA LEU A 77 13.28 -19.42 33.30
C LEU A 77 12.01 -19.72 34.09
N ASN A 78 11.72 -18.89 35.08
CA ASN A 78 10.46 -18.97 35.83
C ASN A 78 9.34 -18.14 35.16
N ASP A 79 8.08 -18.47 35.46
CA ASP A 79 6.90 -17.86 34.79
C ASP A 79 6.87 -16.32 34.85
N ARG A 80 7.43 -15.72 35.90
CA ARG A 80 7.58 -14.26 36.01
C ARG A 80 8.56 -13.69 35.00
N GLN A 81 9.67 -14.37 34.75
CA GLN A 81 10.66 -13.97 33.77
C GLN A 81 10.14 -14.14 32.34
N GLU A 82 9.43 -15.24 32.05
CA GLU A 82 8.78 -15.46 30.76
C GLU A 82 7.81 -14.31 30.41
N LYS A 83 6.89 -14.00 31.33
CA LYS A 83 5.93 -12.89 31.13
C LYS A 83 6.63 -11.57 30.87
N LYS A 84 7.68 -11.28 31.63
CA LYS A 84 8.47 -10.05 31.47
C LYS A 84 9.19 -9.98 30.12
N ILE A 85 9.69 -11.11 29.61
CA ILE A 85 10.32 -11.19 28.28
C ILE A 85 9.28 -10.97 27.18
N VAL A 86 8.12 -11.62 27.27
CA VAL A 86 7.00 -11.45 26.32
C VAL A 86 6.55 -9.98 26.27
N GLU A 87 6.42 -9.33 27.43
CA GLU A 87 6.03 -7.92 27.53
C GLU A 87 7.10 -7.00 26.92
N ASN A 88 8.38 -7.22 27.24
CA ASN A 88 9.50 -6.48 26.67
C ASN A 88 9.59 -6.65 25.15
N LEU A 89 9.45 -7.87 24.63
CA LEU A 89 9.47 -8.15 23.19
C LEU A 89 8.32 -7.44 22.50
N THR A 90 7.13 -7.45 23.10
CA THR A 90 5.96 -6.74 22.57
C THR A 90 6.22 -5.23 22.51
N ASP A 91 6.71 -4.61 23.58
CA ASP A 91 6.97 -3.17 23.64
C ASP A 91 8.09 -2.75 22.65
N VAL A 92 9.19 -3.49 22.57
CA VAL A 92 10.27 -3.21 21.61
C VAL A 92 9.78 -3.28 20.17
N LEU A 93 8.97 -4.29 19.83
CA LEU A 93 8.43 -4.50 18.49
C LEU A 93 7.32 -3.49 18.13
N GLU A 94 6.58 -2.96 19.11
CA GLU A 94 5.62 -1.87 18.90
C GLU A 94 6.32 -0.51 18.76
N ARG A 95 7.43 -0.28 19.48
CA ARG A 95 8.22 0.97 19.40
C ARG A 95 8.97 1.12 18.09
N SER A 96 9.59 0.05 17.57
CA SER A 96 10.40 0.15 16.33
C SER A 96 9.57 0.51 15.08
N ARG A 97 8.23 0.49 15.18
CA ARG A 97 7.30 0.68 14.05
C ARG A 97 6.50 1.99 14.12
N LYS A 98 6.72 2.84 15.13
CA LYS A 98 6.18 4.22 15.18
C LYS A 98 7.00 5.25 14.40
N GLN A 99 8.19 4.88 13.89
CA GLN A 99 9.04 5.72 13.04
C GLN A 99 8.79 5.47 11.55
#